data_AF-A0A318Z3G9-F1
#
_entry.id   AF-A0A318Z3G9-F1
#
_cell.length_a   1.000
_cell.length_b   1.000
_cell.length_c   1.000
_cell.angle_alpha   90.00
_cell.angle_beta   90.00
_cell.angle_gamma   90.00
#
_symmetry.space_group_name_H-M   'P 1'
#
loop_
_entity.id
_entity.type
_entity.pdbx_description
1 polymer ?
#
loop_
_entity_poly.entity_id
_entity_poly.type
_entity_poly.pdbx_seq_one_letter_code
_entity_poly.pdbx_strand_id
1 'polypeptide(L)'
;MSIGVAIIGSGIFAKEEHLPVARASPDLTLKAIFSRSLQSAQSLATGVDGVDLYSEDAGTGKSYMDLLARDDIQAVIIALPILAQPEYIKQALSAGKHVLSEKPIAKDLATAQELLQWYEANVDTTKTLWAVAENYRYLAKFIRTAEEVRKLGGVKNFRVSVRSLIKTDFKYYKTEWRRTPAHQGGFVLDGGIHLVAGLRLILGQHDGLAAVSAQSCLLQEYLAPMDTVDAVVQTKSGASGAITMSYGSAFNDFLFEFDCAQGTVTLNFDQVTVNGEHFDVPFDGRGVNHEVAGFAASIRDGAVQALLRPEQALADLEMVLAKKHVPIVKKRTKRFFRHQSDRFKCVPESWRKPKGIDNRVRRRFKGNIPMPSIGYGSNKKTKHMMPSGHKAFLVHNPKDVELLLMHNRTYAAEIASAVSSRKRVDIIAKAKALGVKVTNPKGRVTTEA
;
A
#
# COMPACT_ATOMS: atom_id res chain seq x y z
N MET A 1 6.98 24.81 25.99
CA MET A 1 5.59 24.50 26.39
C MET A 1 5.24 23.14 25.83
N SER A 2 4.52 22.31 26.59
CA SER A 2 4.03 21.02 26.09
C SER A 2 2.95 21.22 25.03
N ILE A 3 2.88 20.29 24.07
CA ILE A 3 1.95 20.35 22.95
C ILE A 3 0.60 19.80 23.44
N GLY A 4 -0.43 20.63 23.40
CA GLY A 4 -1.80 20.21 23.68
C GLY A 4 -2.29 19.25 22.61
N VAL A 5 -2.74 18.06 23.03
CA VAL A 5 -3.14 16.97 22.14
C VAL A 5 -4.54 16.47 22.47
N ALA A 6 -5.27 16.03 21.45
CA ALA A 6 -6.50 15.27 21.61
C ALA A 6 -6.40 13.87 20.99
N ILE A 7 -7.07 12.89 21.62
CA ILE A 7 -7.20 11.54 21.06
C ILE A 7 -8.56 11.42 20.36
N ILE A 8 -8.53 11.01 19.09
CA ILE A 8 -9.71 10.84 18.25
C ILE A 8 -9.94 9.34 18.04
N GLY A 9 -10.95 8.82 18.73
CA GLY A 9 -11.30 7.41 18.76
C GLY A 9 -11.04 6.76 20.13
N SER A 10 -12.02 5.99 20.60
CA SER A 10 -11.97 5.26 21.89
C SER A 10 -11.81 3.75 21.72
N GLY A 11 -11.14 3.32 20.65
CA GLY A 11 -10.92 1.91 20.37
C GLY A 11 -9.93 1.24 21.34
N ILE A 12 -9.76 -0.07 21.17
CA ILE A 12 -8.83 -0.90 21.96
C ILE A 12 -7.42 -0.29 21.98
N PHE A 13 -6.90 0.08 20.80
CA PHE A 13 -5.53 0.61 20.68
C PHE A 13 -5.38 1.99 21.31
N ALA A 14 -6.41 2.85 21.21
CA ALA A 14 -6.41 4.13 21.90
C ALA A 14 -6.35 3.96 23.42
N LYS A 15 -7.11 2.99 23.97
CA LYS A 15 -7.16 2.69 25.40
C LYS A 15 -5.88 2.07 25.93
N GLU A 16 -5.32 1.10 25.20
CA GLU A 16 -4.20 0.30 25.70
C GLU A 16 -2.83 0.91 25.43
N GLU A 17 -2.70 1.75 24.39
CA GLU A 17 -1.40 2.26 23.94
C GLU A 17 -1.36 3.79 23.93
N HIS A 18 -2.20 4.45 23.11
CA HIS A 18 -2.10 5.91 22.92
C HIS A 18 -2.42 6.73 24.17
N LEU A 19 -3.47 6.37 24.92
CA LEU A 19 -3.85 7.10 26.12
C LEU A 19 -2.76 7.02 27.21
N PRO A 20 -2.24 5.84 27.59
CA PRO A 20 -1.12 5.75 28.52
C PRO A 20 0.12 6.53 28.06
N VAL A 21 0.50 6.42 26.79
CA VAL A 21 1.68 7.11 26.25
C VAL A 21 1.49 8.63 26.22
N ALA A 22 0.32 9.12 25.78
CA ALA A 22 0.04 10.55 25.76
C ALA A 22 0.05 11.17 27.16
N ARG A 23 -0.38 10.43 28.19
CA ARG A 23 -0.34 10.87 29.59
C ARG A 23 1.07 10.84 30.19
N ALA A 24 1.88 9.86 29.81
CA ALA A 24 3.24 9.71 30.31
C ALA A 24 4.26 10.61 29.59
N SER A 25 3.91 11.15 28.42
CA SER A 25 4.80 11.99 27.63
C SER A 25 5.05 13.34 28.31
N PRO A 26 6.31 13.75 28.52
CA PRO A 26 6.63 15.10 29.02
C PRO A 26 6.39 16.19 27.96
N ASP A 27 6.30 15.79 26.69
CA ASP A 27 6.19 16.70 25.56
C ASP A 27 4.73 17.01 25.18
N LEU A 28 3.79 16.17 25.62
CA LEU A 28 2.38 16.29 25.29
C LEU A 28 1.54 16.60 26.53
N THR A 29 0.39 17.21 26.31
CA THR A 29 -0.63 17.37 27.36
C THR A 29 -1.97 17.01 26.77
N LEU A 30 -2.55 15.90 27.24
CA LEU A 30 -3.87 15.45 26.80
C LEU A 30 -4.93 16.44 27.27
N LYS A 31 -5.63 17.07 26.32
CA LYS A 31 -6.67 18.09 26.57
C LYS A 31 -8.07 17.56 26.36
N ALA A 32 -8.25 16.72 25.35
CA ALA A 32 -9.58 16.25 24.96
C ALA A 32 -9.56 14.84 24.38
N ILE A 33 -10.72 14.18 24.46
CA ILE A 33 -11.02 12.91 23.78
C ILE A 33 -12.26 13.14 22.93
N PHE A 34 -12.17 12.78 21.65
CA PHE A 34 -13.34 12.67 20.77
C PHE A 34 -13.65 11.20 20.49
N SER A 35 -14.94 10.87 20.47
CA SER A 35 -15.41 9.56 19.99
C SER A 35 -16.72 9.69 19.24
N ARG A 36 -17.12 8.63 18.54
CA ARG A 36 -18.41 8.59 17.81
C ARG A 36 -19.62 8.70 18.74
N SER A 37 -19.47 8.32 20.01
CA SER A 37 -20.51 8.48 21.04
C SER A 37 -19.90 8.93 22.37
N LEU A 38 -20.66 9.70 23.14
CA LEU A 38 -20.23 10.23 24.43
C LEU A 38 -19.87 9.09 25.39
N GLN A 39 -20.65 8.02 25.37
CA GLN A 39 -20.40 6.82 26.15
C GLN A 39 -19.01 6.22 25.87
N SER A 40 -18.59 6.19 24.60
CA SER A 40 -17.28 5.68 24.21
C SER A 40 -16.16 6.61 24.67
N ALA A 41 -16.36 7.93 24.60
CA ALA A 41 -15.41 8.91 25.13
C ALA A 41 -15.24 8.78 26.66
N GLN A 42 -16.36 8.66 27.39
CA GLN A 42 -16.37 8.42 28.84
C GLN A 42 -15.67 7.12 29.24
N SER A 43 -15.89 6.04 28.48
CA SER A 43 -15.22 4.76 28.74
C SER A 43 -13.70 4.83 28.58
N LEU A 44 -13.20 5.62 27.62
CA LEU A 44 -11.76 5.86 27.47
C LEU A 44 -11.21 6.73 28.60
N ALA A 45 -11.95 7.76 29.01
CA ALA A 45 -11.54 8.71 30.04
C ALA A 45 -11.68 8.20 31.48
N THR A 46 -12.10 6.94 31.68
CA THR A 46 -12.24 6.36 33.03
C THR A 46 -10.88 6.37 33.76
N GLY A 47 -10.79 7.07 34.89
CA GLY A 47 -9.53 7.24 35.64
C GLY A 47 -8.59 8.29 35.05
N VAL A 48 -9.11 9.19 34.21
CA VAL A 48 -8.38 10.31 33.61
C VAL A 48 -9.08 11.61 33.97
N ASP A 49 -8.42 12.43 34.80
CA ASP A 49 -8.92 13.74 35.19
C ASP A 49 -8.44 14.84 34.22
N GLY A 50 -9.19 15.94 34.15
CA GLY A 50 -8.78 17.14 33.42
C GLY A 50 -8.83 17.03 31.89
N VAL A 51 -9.60 16.08 31.35
CA VAL A 51 -9.77 15.87 29.90
C VAL A 51 -11.21 16.13 29.50
N ASP A 52 -11.40 16.99 28.51
CA ASP A 52 -12.72 17.30 27.97
C ASP A 52 -13.20 16.23 27.00
N LEU A 53 -14.48 15.87 27.07
CA LEU A 53 -15.08 14.86 26.20
C LEU A 53 -15.91 15.50 25.10
N TYR A 54 -15.73 14.98 23.89
CA TYR A 54 -16.41 15.42 22.67
C TYR A 54 -17.02 14.20 21.95
N SER A 55 -18.18 14.42 21.36
CA SER A 55 -18.86 13.48 20.48
C SER A 55 -20.04 14.18 19.81
N GLU A 56 -20.48 13.67 18.67
CA GLU A 56 -21.61 14.25 17.94
C GLU A 56 -22.94 14.17 18.73
N ASP A 57 -23.05 13.27 19.70
CA ASP A 57 -24.22 13.10 20.59
C ASP A 57 -24.08 13.79 21.96
N ALA A 58 -23.00 14.54 22.21
CA ALA A 58 -22.77 15.24 23.49
C ALA A 58 -23.46 16.61 23.60
N GLY A 59 -24.15 17.06 22.55
CA GLY A 59 -24.87 18.34 22.50
C GLY A 59 -24.07 19.48 21.86
N THR A 60 -24.64 20.68 21.91
CA THR A 60 -24.07 21.88 21.25
C THR A 60 -22.68 22.22 21.77
N GLY A 61 -21.73 22.51 20.88
CA GLY A 61 -20.36 22.89 21.24
C GLY A 61 -19.45 21.70 21.58
N LYS A 62 -19.88 20.46 21.32
CA LYS A 62 -19.14 19.23 21.59
C LYS A 62 -18.88 18.36 20.36
N SER A 63 -19.09 18.90 19.15
CA SER A 63 -18.78 18.21 17.89
C SER A 63 -17.27 18.07 17.66
N TYR A 64 -16.87 17.28 16.66
CA TYR A 64 -15.47 17.21 16.28
C TYR A 64 -14.91 18.56 15.84
N MET A 65 -15.71 19.37 15.13
CA MET A 65 -15.30 20.70 14.68
C MET A 65 -15.09 21.67 15.85
N ASP A 66 -15.91 21.56 16.91
CA ASP A 66 -15.73 22.36 18.13
C ASP A 66 -14.41 22.02 18.84
N LEU A 67 -14.01 20.73 18.85
CA LEU A 67 -12.71 20.32 19.35
C LEU A 67 -11.58 20.92 18.50
N LEU A 68 -11.69 20.82 17.18
CA LEU A 68 -10.69 21.35 16.25
C LEU A 68 -10.57 22.88 16.32
N ALA A 69 -11.60 23.60 16.75
CA ALA A 69 -11.56 25.05 16.93
C ALA A 69 -10.76 25.51 18.16
N ARG A 70 -10.34 24.60 19.05
CA ARG A 70 -9.62 24.96 20.28
C ARG A 70 -8.18 25.39 20.04
N ASP A 71 -7.80 26.54 20.58
CA ASP A 71 -6.42 27.05 20.49
C ASP A 71 -5.44 26.29 21.38
N ASP A 72 -5.93 25.68 22.48
CA ASP A 72 -5.10 24.91 23.41
C ASP A 72 -4.80 23.47 22.92
N ILE A 73 -5.34 23.07 21.77
CA ILE A 73 -5.04 21.81 21.08
C ILE A 73 -4.29 22.13 19.80
N GLN A 74 -3.03 21.71 19.70
CA GLN A 74 -2.20 21.89 18.51
C GLN A 74 -2.10 20.60 17.68
N ALA A 75 -2.31 19.43 18.29
CA ALA A 75 -2.18 18.14 17.60
C ALA A 75 -3.32 17.17 17.93
N VAL A 76 -3.54 16.19 17.05
CA VAL A 76 -4.47 15.08 17.27
C VAL A 76 -3.81 13.73 16.99
N ILE A 77 -4.13 12.73 17.81
CA ILE A 77 -3.79 11.33 17.59
C ILE A 77 -5.07 10.61 17.14
N ILE A 78 -5.08 10.11 15.91
CA ILE A 78 -6.27 9.50 15.29
C ILE A 78 -6.11 7.98 15.30
N ALA A 79 -6.98 7.31 16.05
CA ALA A 79 -7.03 5.85 16.17
C ALA A 79 -8.45 5.34 15.86
N LEU A 80 -8.83 5.43 14.58
CA LEU A 80 -10.17 5.10 14.07
C LEU A 80 -10.12 3.89 13.12
N PRO A 81 -11.26 3.25 12.81
CA PRO A 81 -11.32 2.25 11.76
C PRO A 81 -10.78 2.79 10.43
N ILE A 82 -10.07 1.94 9.68
CA ILE A 82 -9.34 2.29 8.45
C ILE A 82 -10.14 3.08 7.41
N LEU A 83 -11.46 2.86 7.33
CA LEU A 83 -12.35 3.57 6.41
C LEU A 83 -12.67 5.00 6.84
N ALA A 84 -12.66 5.27 8.14
CA ALA A 84 -13.01 6.57 8.71
C ALA A 84 -11.81 7.52 8.76
N GLN A 85 -10.60 6.98 8.97
CA GLN A 85 -9.40 7.81 9.21
C GLN A 85 -9.18 8.91 8.16
N PRO A 86 -9.26 8.66 6.83
CA PRO A 86 -8.94 9.68 5.83
C PRO A 86 -9.75 10.96 5.99
N GLU A 87 -11.02 10.85 6.36
CA GLU A 87 -11.89 12.02 6.51
C GLU A 87 -11.50 12.85 7.74
N TYR A 88 -11.27 12.19 8.88
CA TYR A 88 -10.84 12.88 10.11
C TYR A 88 -9.45 13.50 9.98
N ILE A 89 -8.54 12.84 9.27
CA ILE A 89 -7.21 13.38 8.94
C ILE A 89 -7.36 14.70 8.16
N LYS A 90 -8.19 14.71 7.11
CA LYS A 90 -8.44 15.91 6.29
C LYS A 90 -9.01 17.06 7.12
N GLN A 91 -10.00 16.79 7.95
CA GLN A 91 -10.63 17.80 8.79
C GLN A 91 -9.65 18.40 9.80
N ALA A 92 -8.87 17.58 10.51
CA ALA A 92 -7.85 18.05 11.45
C ALA A 92 -6.76 18.90 10.78
N LEU A 93 -6.21 18.43 9.65
CA LEU A 93 -5.18 19.15 8.92
C LEU A 93 -5.70 20.48 8.35
N SER A 94 -6.95 20.49 7.86
CA SER A 94 -7.61 21.72 7.36
C SER A 94 -7.83 22.73 8.48
N ALA A 95 -8.04 22.28 9.71
CA ALA A 95 -8.13 23.11 10.91
C ALA A 95 -6.75 23.52 11.48
N GLY A 96 -5.66 23.21 10.77
CA GLY A 96 -4.30 23.57 11.19
C GLY A 96 -3.76 22.73 12.35
N LYS A 97 -4.32 21.56 12.63
CA LYS A 97 -3.83 20.66 13.69
C LYS A 97 -2.82 19.67 13.12
N HIS A 98 -1.71 19.46 13.81
CA HIS A 98 -0.80 18.37 13.47
C HIS A 98 -1.50 17.03 13.68
N VAL A 99 -1.24 16.04 12.83
CA VAL A 99 -1.92 14.74 12.87
C VAL A 99 -0.90 13.61 13.01
N LEU A 100 -1.08 12.76 14.02
CA LEU A 100 -0.53 11.41 14.06
C LEU A 100 -1.68 10.43 13.84
N SER A 101 -1.74 9.79 12.67
CA SER A 101 -2.80 8.83 12.35
C SER A 101 -2.30 7.39 12.43
N GLU A 102 -3.11 6.49 12.98
CA GLU A 102 -2.82 5.06 12.98
C GLU A 102 -2.65 4.49 11.57
N LYS A 103 -1.82 3.46 11.46
CA LYS A 103 -1.76 2.59 10.28
C LYS A 103 -3.04 1.73 10.15
N PRO A 104 -3.35 1.22 8.94
CA PRO A 104 -2.78 1.60 7.65
C PRO A 104 -3.23 3.00 7.20
N ILE A 105 -2.41 3.66 6.37
CA ILE A 105 -2.68 5.01 5.84
C ILE A 105 -4.08 5.16 5.20
N ALA A 106 -4.53 4.12 4.48
CA ALA A 106 -5.89 4.02 3.95
C ALA A 106 -6.22 2.56 3.58
N LYS A 107 -7.48 2.30 3.19
CA LYS A 107 -8.00 0.98 2.84
C LYS A 107 -7.41 0.35 1.57
N ASP A 108 -6.93 1.19 0.65
CA ASP A 108 -6.37 0.78 -0.63
C ASP A 108 -5.41 1.84 -1.16
N LEU A 109 -4.61 1.47 -2.17
CA LEU A 109 -3.60 2.36 -2.75
C LEU A 109 -4.18 3.62 -3.38
N ALA A 110 -5.37 3.55 -3.97
CA ALA A 110 -5.97 4.70 -4.62
C ALA A 110 -6.36 5.75 -3.57
N THR A 111 -7.04 5.34 -2.50
CA THR A 111 -7.41 6.24 -1.41
C THR A 111 -6.17 6.80 -0.69
N ALA A 112 -5.13 6.00 -0.49
CA ALA A 112 -3.88 6.49 0.11
C ALA A 112 -3.18 7.54 -0.75
N GLN A 113 -3.09 7.31 -2.05
CA GLN A 113 -2.50 8.26 -3.01
C GLN A 113 -3.32 9.55 -3.11
N GLU A 114 -4.64 9.44 -3.15
CA GLU A 114 -5.55 10.60 -3.14
C GLU A 114 -5.41 11.42 -1.86
N LEU A 115 -5.29 10.76 -0.71
CA LEU A 115 -5.11 11.45 0.58
C LEU A 115 -3.77 12.18 0.64
N LEU A 116 -2.69 11.55 0.18
CA LEU A 116 -1.35 12.17 0.14
C LEU A 116 -1.30 13.37 -0.82
N GLN A 117 -1.84 13.21 -2.03
CA GLN A 117 -1.92 14.30 -3.01
C GLN A 117 -2.78 15.45 -2.48
N TRP A 118 -3.88 15.14 -1.79
CA TRP A 118 -4.71 16.15 -1.15
C TRP A 118 -3.92 16.89 -0.06
N TYR A 119 -3.16 16.19 0.78
CA TYR A 119 -2.33 16.80 1.83
C TYR A 119 -1.31 17.77 1.23
N GLU A 120 -0.54 17.33 0.24
CA GLU A 120 0.45 18.16 -0.46
C GLU A 120 -0.15 19.40 -1.13
N ALA A 121 -1.38 19.30 -1.63
CA ALA A 121 -2.03 20.38 -2.38
C ALA A 121 -2.80 21.38 -1.51
N ASN A 122 -3.27 20.97 -0.32
CA ASN A 122 -4.22 21.76 0.47
C ASN A 122 -3.69 22.19 1.84
N VAL A 123 -2.53 21.69 2.26
CA VAL A 123 -1.99 21.96 3.60
C VAL A 123 -0.60 22.59 3.49
N ASP A 124 -0.39 23.69 4.21
CA ASP A 124 0.92 24.31 4.36
C ASP A 124 1.79 23.42 5.26
N THR A 125 2.61 22.57 4.64
CA THR A 125 3.44 21.58 5.35
C THR A 125 4.57 22.21 6.16
N THR A 126 4.80 23.52 6.05
CA THR A 126 5.70 24.26 6.94
C THR A 126 5.07 24.61 8.29
N LYS A 127 3.73 24.52 8.38
CA LYS A 127 2.96 24.84 9.59
C LYS A 127 2.24 23.63 10.17
N THR A 128 1.72 22.75 9.32
CA THR A 128 0.88 21.63 9.73
C THR A 128 1.44 20.32 9.21
N LEU A 129 1.74 19.41 10.14
CA LEU A 129 2.45 18.17 9.87
C LEU A 129 1.51 16.97 9.94
N TRP A 130 1.65 16.03 9.01
CA TRP A 130 1.00 14.74 9.05
C TRP A 130 2.03 13.62 9.18
N ALA A 131 1.86 12.80 10.21
CA ALA A 131 2.62 11.60 10.51
C ALA A 131 1.68 10.38 10.53
N VAL A 132 2.22 9.21 10.14
CA VAL A 132 1.54 7.92 10.25
C VAL A 132 2.25 7.06 11.28
N ALA A 133 1.53 6.61 12.30
CA ALA A 133 2.00 5.74 13.37
C ALA A 133 2.13 4.29 12.86
N GLU A 134 3.37 3.85 12.68
CA GLU A 134 3.73 2.48 12.36
C GLU A 134 4.84 2.02 13.32
N ASN A 135 4.39 1.53 14.46
CA ASN A 135 5.19 1.26 15.63
C ASN A 135 6.29 0.19 15.39
N TYR A 136 6.16 -0.69 14.38
CA TYR A 136 7.20 -1.68 14.07
C TYR A 136 8.52 -1.06 13.62
N ARG A 137 8.51 0.18 13.13
CA ARG A 137 9.72 0.93 12.79
C ARG A 137 10.56 1.32 14.01
N TYR A 138 9.98 1.27 15.20
CA TYR A 138 10.59 1.69 16.45
C TYR A 138 10.94 0.55 17.39
N LEU A 139 10.56 -0.69 17.09
CA LEU A 139 10.91 -1.84 17.93
C LEU A 139 12.40 -2.14 17.83
N ALA A 140 13.06 -2.22 18.98
CA ALA A 140 14.50 -2.47 19.09
C ALA A 140 14.96 -3.68 18.27
N LYS A 141 14.14 -4.74 18.19
CA LYS A 141 14.49 -5.96 17.43
C LYS A 141 14.63 -5.73 15.93
N PHE A 142 13.78 -4.90 15.32
CA PHE A 142 13.91 -4.57 13.90
C PHE A 142 15.05 -3.59 13.66
N ILE A 143 15.25 -2.63 14.56
CA ILE A 143 16.37 -1.67 14.49
C ILE A 143 17.70 -2.42 14.55
N ARG A 144 17.89 -3.28 15.56
CA ARG A 144 19.09 -4.10 15.72
C ARG A 144 19.33 -5.00 14.52
N THR A 145 18.29 -5.70 14.05
CA THR A 145 18.41 -6.56 12.86
C THR A 145 18.85 -5.75 11.64
N ALA A 146 18.29 -4.55 11.44
CA ALA A 146 18.66 -3.66 10.34
C ALA A 146 20.11 -3.17 10.44
N GLU A 147 20.59 -2.86 11.64
CA GLU A 147 21.99 -2.49 11.88
C GLU A 147 22.95 -3.63 11.52
N GLU A 148 22.67 -4.86 11.98
CA GLU A 148 23.52 -6.02 11.71
C GLU A 148 23.53 -6.39 10.22
N VAL A 149 22.37 -6.37 9.55
CA VAL A 149 22.29 -6.60 8.09
C VAL A 149 23.13 -5.57 7.32
N ARG A 150 23.13 -4.31 7.74
CA ARG A 150 23.96 -3.26 7.11
C ARG A 150 25.45 -3.49 7.37
N LYS A 151 25.85 -3.87 8.60
CA LYS A 151 27.25 -4.19 8.94
C LYS A 151 27.78 -5.34 8.09
N LEU A 152 26.95 -6.35 7.82
CA LEU A 152 27.32 -7.50 6.99
C LEU A 152 27.23 -7.26 5.48
N GLY A 153 27.09 -6.00 5.04
CA GLY A 153 27.21 -5.59 3.64
C GLY A 153 25.94 -5.77 2.80
N GLY A 154 24.76 -5.78 3.44
CA GLY A 154 23.47 -5.86 2.75
C GLY A 154 23.10 -7.29 2.34
N VAL A 155 21.88 -7.45 1.80
CA VAL A 155 21.21 -8.74 1.62
C VAL A 155 21.49 -9.33 0.22
N LYS A 156 21.77 -10.63 0.16
CA LYS A 156 21.85 -11.44 -1.08
C LYS A 156 20.61 -12.32 -1.27
N ASN A 157 20.11 -12.87 -0.16
CA ASN A 157 18.90 -13.67 -0.12
C ASN A 157 18.20 -13.51 1.24
N PHE A 158 16.87 -13.64 1.29
CA PHE A 158 16.15 -13.61 2.56
C PHE A 158 14.88 -14.44 2.59
N ARG A 159 14.47 -14.81 3.80
CA ARG A 159 13.20 -15.47 4.07
C ARG A 159 12.49 -14.79 5.21
N VAL A 160 11.19 -14.51 5.04
CA VAL A 160 10.33 -14.03 6.11
C VAL A 160 9.16 -15.00 6.26
N SER A 161 8.90 -15.46 7.48
CA SER A 161 7.75 -16.29 7.80
C SER A 161 7.10 -15.80 9.08
N VAL A 162 5.88 -15.27 8.94
CA VAL A 162 5.06 -14.90 10.09
C VAL A 162 3.73 -15.62 9.96
N ARG A 163 3.49 -16.55 10.87
CA ARG A 163 2.30 -17.40 10.88
C ARG A 163 1.70 -17.38 12.26
N SER A 164 0.38 -17.29 12.31
CA SER A 164 -0.39 -17.30 13.54
C SER A 164 -1.84 -17.66 13.22
N LEU A 165 -2.59 -18.06 14.26
CA LEU A 165 -4.02 -18.28 14.17
C LEU A 165 -4.76 -17.20 14.95
N ILE A 166 -5.43 -16.28 14.24
CA ILE A 166 -6.37 -15.35 14.85
C ILE A 166 -7.61 -16.13 15.26
N LYS A 167 -7.80 -16.29 16.57
CA LYS A 167 -8.97 -16.99 17.12
C LYS A 167 -10.18 -16.06 17.24
N THR A 168 -11.38 -16.64 17.27
CA THR A 168 -12.65 -15.89 17.35
C THR A 168 -12.89 -15.21 18.71
N ASP A 169 -12.19 -15.65 19.76
CA ASP A 169 -12.21 -15.03 21.08
C ASP A 169 -11.27 -13.83 21.20
N PHE A 170 -10.36 -13.63 20.22
CA PHE A 170 -9.43 -12.52 20.18
C PHE A 170 -10.15 -11.17 20.13
N LYS A 171 -9.74 -10.24 21.00
CA LYS A 171 -10.41 -8.94 21.17
C LYS A 171 -10.48 -8.10 19.88
N TYR A 172 -9.46 -8.14 19.03
CA TYR A 172 -9.48 -7.40 17.77
C TYR A 172 -10.40 -8.07 16.75
N TYR A 173 -10.44 -9.41 16.71
CA TYR A 173 -11.41 -10.12 15.87
C TYR A 173 -12.84 -9.73 16.21
N LYS A 174 -13.18 -9.49 17.48
CA LYS A 174 -14.52 -9.08 17.89
C LYS A 174 -14.96 -7.69 17.37
N THR A 175 -14.06 -6.87 16.84
CA THR A 175 -14.43 -5.55 16.29
C THR A 175 -15.13 -5.69 14.95
N GLU A 176 -16.25 -4.97 14.77
CA GLU A 176 -17.12 -5.11 13.57
C GLU A 176 -16.33 -4.98 12.26
N TRP A 177 -15.53 -3.92 12.14
CA TRP A 177 -14.80 -3.62 10.91
C TRP A 177 -13.71 -4.64 10.55
N ARG A 178 -13.34 -5.53 11.48
CA ARG A 178 -12.44 -6.68 11.24
C ARG A 178 -13.18 -7.98 10.98
N ARG A 179 -14.38 -8.19 11.56
CA ARG A 179 -15.25 -9.33 11.25
C ARG A 179 -15.82 -9.26 9.83
N THR A 180 -16.22 -8.06 9.44
CA THR A 180 -16.83 -7.77 8.14
C THR A 180 -16.00 -6.71 7.40
N PRO A 181 -14.76 -7.05 6.99
CA PRO A 181 -13.83 -6.07 6.45
C PRO A 181 -14.30 -5.56 5.09
N ALA A 182 -14.57 -4.26 5.01
CA ALA A 182 -14.80 -3.54 3.76
C ALA A 182 -13.51 -2.96 3.14
N HIS A 183 -12.35 -3.36 3.67
CA HIS A 183 -11.02 -3.11 3.10
C HIS A 183 -10.47 -4.40 2.48
N GLN A 184 -9.59 -4.27 1.49
CA GLN A 184 -8.98 -5.43 0.84
C GLN A 184 -7.99 -6.12 1.80
N GLY A 185 -7.94 -7.45 1.80
CA GLY A 185 -6.92 -8.22 2.52
C GLY A 185 -7.27 -8.58 3.96
N GLY A 186 -8.30 -8.00 4.59
CA GLY A 186 -8.66 -8.35 5.98
C GLY A 186 -7.46 -8.27 6.93
N PHE A 187 -7.24 -9.32 7.74
CA PHE A 187 -6.10 -9.39 8.67
C PHE A 187 -4.73 -9.39 7.98
N VAL A 188 -4.62 -9.85 6.72
CA VAL A 188 -3.39 -9.73 5.92
C VAL A 188 -3.01 -8.27 5.73
N LEU A 189 -3.98 -7.38 5.50
CA LEU A 189 -3.70 -5.95 5.40
C LEU A 189 -3.43 -5.33 6.78
N ASP A 190 -4.30 -5.58 7.75
CA ASP A 190 -4.22 -4.95 9.07
C ASP A 190 -2.95 -5.31 9.85
N GLY A 191 -2.61 -6.60 9.89
CA GLY A 191 -1.41 -7.10 10.55
C GLY A 191 -0.17 -7.07 9.65
N GLY A 192 -0.34 -7.33 8.35
CA GLY A 192 0.79 -7.47 7.44
C GLY A 192 1.55 -6.19 7.13
N ILE A 193 0.89 -5.04 7.29
CA ILE A 193 1.54 -3.74 7.15
C ILE A 193 2.73 -3.59 8.11
N HIS A 194 2.61 -4.13 9.32
CA HIS A 194 3.67 -4.15 10.32
C HIS A 194 4.88 -4.98 9.89
N LEU A 195 4.62 -6.20 9.38
CA LEU A 195 5.66 -7.10 8.86
C LEU A 195 6.43 -6.44 7.72
N VAL A 196 5.69 -5.83 6.80
CA VAL A 196 6.25 -5.10 5.67
C VAL A 196 7.08 -3.90 6.13
N ALA A 197 6.60 -3.13 7.11
CA ALA A 197 7.33 -1.99 7.65
C ALA A 197 8.66 -2.42 8.29
N GLY A 198 8.66 -3.50 9.08
CA GLY A 198 9.86 -4.09 9.67
C GLY A 198 10.84 -4.61 8.61
N LEU A 199 10.35 -5.32 7.60
CA LEU A 199 11.19 -5.79 6.49
C LEU A 199 11.80 -4.63 5.71
N ARG A 200 11.01 -3.60 5.38
CA ARG A 200 11.50 -2.41 4.67
C ARG A 200 12.52 -1.62 5.48
N LEU A 201 12.41 -1.59 6.81
CA LEU A 201 13.43 -1.01 7.68
C LEU A 201 14.77 -1.76 7.58
N ILE A 202 14.73 -3.10 7.57
CA ILE A 202 15.91 -3.96 7.48
C ILE A 202 16.57 -3.87 6.10
N LEU A 203 15.80 -4.01 5.02
CA LEU A 203 16.31 -3.87 3.65
C LEU A 203 16.86 -2.46 3.37
N GLY A 204 16.27 -1.44 4.02
CA GLY A 204 16.66 -0.05 3.87
C GLY A 204 16.04 0.61 2.63
N GLN A 205 16.12 1.95 2.58
CA GLN A 205 15.43 2.74 1.56
C GLN A 205 15.98 2.53 0.14
N HIS A 206 17.27 2.23 0.02
CA HIS A 206 17.94 2.05 -1.27
C HIS A 206 17.72 0.67 -1.89
N ASP A 207 17.34 -0.34 -1.09
CA ASP A 207 17.15 -1.71 -1.55
C ASP A 207 15.73 -2.26 -1.30
N GLY A 208 14.73 -1.40 -1.49
CA GLY A 208 13.33 -1.83 -1.48
C GLY A 208 13.01 -2.86 -2.56
N LEU A 209 11.81 -3.43 -2.51
CA LEU A 209 11.38 -4.43 -3.48
C LEU A 209 11.21 -3.83 -4.89
N ALA A 210 11.67 -4.58 -5.90
CA ALA A 210 11.54 -4.28 -7.32
C ALA A 210 10.45 -5.13 -8.00
N ALA A 211 10.27 -6.38 -7.56
CA ALA A 211 9.25 -7.28 -8.09
C ALA A 211 8.64 -8.16 -6.99
N VAL A 212 7.34 -8.44 -7.11
CA VAL A 212 6.58 -9.30 -6.20
C VAL A 212 5.69 -10.23 -7.02
N SER A 213 5.74 -11.52 -6.74
CA SER A 213 4.79 -12.52 -7.24
C SER A 213 4.19 -13.25 -6.05
N ALA A 214 2.88 -13.14 -5.87
CA ALA A 214 2.19 -13.67 -4.70
C ALA A 214 0.97 -14.50 -5.05
N GLN A 215 0.66 -15.46 -4.18
CA GLN A 215 -0.62 -16.15 -4.10
C GLN A 215 -1.25 -15.86 -2.74
N SER A 216 -2.57 -15.76 -2.73
CA SER A 216 -3.36 -15.58 -1.51
C SER A 216 -4.38 -16.70 -1.39
N CYS A 217 -4.62 -17.17 -0.18
CA CYS A 217 -5.71 -18.10 0.11
C CYS A 217 -6.41 -17.72 1.43
N LEU A 218 -7.50 -18.44 1.68
CA LEU A 218 -8.29 -18.34 2.90
C LEU A 218 -8.26 -19.73 3.55
N LEU A 219 -7.60 -19.85 4.70
CA LEU A 219 -7.51 -21.09 5.47
C LEU A 219 -8.66 -21.23 6.47
N GLN A 220 -9.11 -20.12 7.04
CA GLN A 220 -10.17 -20.00 8.02
C GLN A 220 -11.31 -19.17 7.45
N GLU A 221 -12.49 -19.77 7.24
CA GLU A 221 -13.63 -19.08 6.60
C GLU A 221 -14.05 -17.80 7.34
N TYR A 222 -13.93 -17.78 8.67
CA TYR A 222 -14.27 -16.63 9.50
C TYR A 222 -13.29 -15.45 9.39
N LEU A 223 -12.16 -15.62 8.69
CA LEU A 223 -11.17 -14.56 8.41
C LEU A 223 -11.24 -14.03 6.97
N ALA A 224 -12.38 -14.21 6.30
CA ALA A 224 -12.61 -13.68 4.95
C ALA A 224 -12.22 -12.18 4.83
N PRO A 225 -11.72 -11.72 3.67
CA PRO A 225 -11.68 -12.39 2.37
C PRO A 225 -10.43 -13.26 2.12
N MET A 226 -9.39 -13.10 2.92
CA MET A 226 -8.14 -13.88 2.86
C MET A 226 -7.42 -13.76 4.20
N ASP A 227 -6.65 -14.78 4.56
CA ASP A 227 -5.87 -14.79 5.80
C ASP A 227 -4.40 -15.17 5.57
N THR A 228 -4.05 -15.58 4.34
CA THR A 228 -2.73 -16.12 4.03
C THR A 228 -2.23 -15.61 2.69
N VAL A 229 -0.96 -15.19 2.65
CA VAL A 229 -0.23 -14.77 1.46
C VAL A 229 1.15 -15.41 1.46
N ASP A 230 1.50 -16.03 0.34
CA ASP A 230 2.84 -16.53 0.03
C ASP A 230 3.39 -15.77 -1.19
N ALA A 231 4.58 -15.21 -1.07
CA ALA A 231 5.19 -14.38 -2.10
C ALA A 231 6.66 -14.72 -2.33
N VAL A 232 7.07 -14.65 -3.60
CA VAL A 232 8.47 -14.57 -4.02
C VAL A 232 8.74 -13.14 -4.48
N VAL A 233 9.84 -12.57 -4.02
CA VAL A 233 10.18 -11.17 -4.23
C VAL A 233 11.61 -11.00 -4.74
N GLN A 234 11.87 -9.88 -5.39
CA GLN A 234 13.21 -9.44 -5.78
C GLN A 234 13.40 -8.00 -5.32
N THR A 235 14.54 -7.67 -4.72
CA THR A 235 14.92 -6.30 -4.34
C THR A 235 15.52 -5.53 -5.53
N LYS A 236 15.77 -4.23 -5.35
CA LYS A 236 16.41 -3.38 -6.38
C LYS A 236 17.88 -3.76 -6.63
N SER A 237 18.58 -4.26 -5.63
CA SER A 237 19.95 -4.78 -5.73
C SER A 237 20.01 -6.15 -6.41
N GLY A 238 18.86 -6.81 -6.57
CA GLY A 238 18.72 -8.11 -7.22
C GLY A 238 18.61 -9.29 -6.25
N ALA A 239 18.64 -9.05 -4.93
CA ALA A 239 18.45 -10.09 -3.92
C ALA A 239 17.08 -10.76 -4.06
N SER A 240 17.04 -12.08 -3.96
CA SER A 240 15.80 -12.86 -4.00
C SER A 240 15.28 -13.10 -2.59
N GLY A 241 13.96 -13.13 -2.42
CA GLY A 241 13.36 -13.43 -1.13
C GLY A 241 12.05 -14.21 -1.21
N ALA A 242 11.72 -14.87 -0.11
CA ALA A 242 10.43 -15.53 0.08
C ALA A 242 9.73 -14.96 1.32
N ILE A 243 8.45 -14.65 1.21
CA ILE A 243 7.64 -14.09 2.29
C ILE A 243 6.39 -14.94 2.44
N THR A 244 6.19 -15.51 3.62
CA THR A 244 4.94 -16.16 4.03
C THR A 244 4.33 -15.36 5.17
N MET A 245 3.07 -15.01 5.01
CA MET A 245 2.29 -14.34 6.04
C MET A 245 0.94 -15.03 6.18
N SER A 246 0.62 -15.52 7.38
CA SER A 246 -0.65 -16.17 7.65
C SER A 246 -1.22 -15.81 9.01
N TYR A 247 -2.48 -15.46 9.03
CA TYR A 247 -3.30 -15.24 10.23
C TYR A 247 -4.34 -16.36 10.43
N GLY A 248 -4.38 -17.34 9.53
CA GLY A 248 -5.24 -18.52 9.59
C GLY A 248 -4.49 -19.83 9.83
N SER A 249 -3.18 -19.78 10.05
CA SER A 249 -2.32 -20.96 10.19
C SER A 249 -2.28 -21.45 11.63
N ALA A 250 -2.37 -22.77 11.84
CA ALA A 250 -2.14 -23.37 13.16
C ALA A 250 -0.67 -23.28 13.63
N PHE A 251 0.27 -23.01 12.72
CA PHE A 251 1.65 -22.72 13.09
C PHE A 251 1.76 -21.34 13.75
N ASN A 252 2.75 -21.20 14.65
CA ASN A 252 3.09 -19.94 15.29
C ASN A 252 4.57 -19.65 15.06
N ASP A 253 4.86 -18.80 14.08
CA ASP A 253 6.23 -18.43 13.71
C ASP A 253 6.36 -16.93 13.59
N PHE A 254 7.52 -16.43 13.97
CA PHE A 254 7.96 -15.09 13.65
C PHE A 254 9.45 -15.16 13.29
N LEU A 255 9.75 -15.19 12.00
CA LEU A 255 11.10 -15.45 11.51
C LEU A 255 11.46 -14.52 10.35
N PHE A 256 12.62 -13.88 10.45
CA PHE A 256 13.27 -13.14 9.38
C PHE A 256 14.71 -13.62 9.29
N GLU A 257 15.09 -14.18 8.15
CA GLU A 257 16.43 -14.72 7.89
C GLU A 257 17.03 -13.97 6.70
N PHE A 258 18.28 -13.51 6.85
CA PHE A 258 19.00 -12.78 5.83
C PHE A 258 20.37 -13.42 5.62
N ASP A 259 20.63 -13.85 4.39
CA ASP A 259 21.97 -14.12 3.90
C ASP A 259 22.55 -12.82 3.35
N CYS A 260 23.56 -12.31 4.04
CA CYS A 260 24.18 -11.02 3.77
C CYS A 260 25.48 -11.19 2.97
N ALA A 261 26.11 -10.08 2.57
CA ALA A 261 27.37 -10.16 1.85
C ALA A 261 28.47 -10.89 2.64
N GLN A 262 28.49 -10.71 3.96
CA GLN A 262 29.52 -11.19 4.89
C GLN A 262 28.95 -11.94 6.10
N GLY A 263 27.98 -12.83 5.90
CA GLY A 263 27.43 -13.66 6.98
C GLY A 263 25.91 -13.70 7.00
N THR A 264 25.33 -14.15 8.10
CA THR A 264 23.89 -14.31 8.24
C THR A 264 23.34 -13.57 9.45
N VAL A 265 22.11 -13.07 9.31
CA VAL A 265 21.34 -12.48 10.41
C VAL A 265 19.97 -13.14 10.47
N THR A 266 19.57 -13.60 11.65
CA THR A 266 18.24 -14.17 11.87
C THR A 266 17.56 -13.45 13.03
N LEU A 267 16.35 -12.94 12.81
CA LEU A 267 15.45 -12.50 13.86
C LEU A 267 14.36 -13.56 14.04
N ASN A 268 14.33 -14.21 15.20
CA ASN A 268 13.33 -15.19 15.58
C ASN A 268 12.61 -14.72 16.86
N PHE A 269 11.34 -14.40 16.75
CA PHE A 269 10.56 -13.67 17.75
C PHE A 269 11.26 -12.39 18.24
N ASP A 270 11.98 -12.47 19.36
CA ASP A 270 12.69 -11.36 20.02
C ASP A 270 14.20 -11.63 20.15
N GLN A 271 14.71 -12.71 19.55
CA GLN A 271 16.13 -13.05 19.53
C GLN A 271 16.74 -12.74 18.16
N VAL A 272 17.84 -11.98 18.16
CA VAL A 272 18.66 -11.71 16.97
C VAL A 272 19.89 -12.61 17.01
N THR A 273 20.16 -13.37 15.94
CA THR A 273 21.34 -14.21 15.81
C THR A 273 22.19 -13.70 14.66
N VAL A 274 23.48 -13.46 14.89
CA VAL A 274 24.44 -12.98 13.88
C VAL A 274 25.55 -14.02 13.77
N ASN A 275 25.73 -14.64 12.61
CA ASN A 275 26.76 -15.68 12.39
C ASN A 275 26.76 -16.81 13.45
N GLY A 276 25.58 -17.15 13.97
CA GLY A 276 25.41 -18.16 15.03
C GLY A 276 25.55 -17.64 16.46
N GLU A 277 25.92 -16.38 16.67
CA GLU A 277 25.96 -15.74 17.99
C GLU A 277 24.60 -15.11 18.32
N HIS A 278 24.07 -15.41 19.51
CA HIS A 278 22.75 -14.97 19.95
C HIS A 278 22.80 -13.67 20.75
N PHE A 279 21.87 -12.77 20.44
CA PHE A 279 21.65 -11.50 21.12
C PHE A 279 20.16 -11.42 21.48
N ASP A 280 19.87 -11.45 22.77
CA ASP A 280 18.52 -11.20 23.25
C ASP A 280 18.25 -9.69 23.18
N VAL A 281 17.15 -9.32 22.52
CA VAL A 281 16.73 -7.93 22.47
C VAL A 281 15.71 -7.71 23.58
N PRO A 282 16.00 -6.84 24.56
CA PRO A 282 15.05 -6.55 25.62
C PRO A 282 13.73 -6.04 25.05
N PHE A 283 12.63 -6.55 25.60
CA PHE A 283 11.31 -6.02 25.27
C PHE A 283 11.15 -4.63 25.90
N ASP A 284 11.10 -3.59 25.07
CA ASP A 284 10.95 -2.18 25.44
C ASP A 284 9.54 -1.65 25.23
N GLY A 285 8.57 -2.55 24.99
CA GLY A 285 7.18 -2.23 24.73
C GLY A 285 6.79 -2.46 23.26
N ARG A 286 5.75 -1.75 22.81
CA ARG A 286 5.28 -1.84 21.42
C ARG A 286 5.85 -0.75 20.50
N GLY A 287 6.73 0.12 20.98
CA GLY A 287 7.30 1.22 20.17
C GLY A 287 6.40 2.47 20.07
N VAL A 288 5.19 2.45 20.63
CA VAL A 288 4.24 3.58 20.60
C VAL A 288 4.77 4.80 21.39
N ASN A 289 5.51 4.56 22.47
CA ASN A 289 6.22 5.61 23.20
C ASN A 289 7.22 6.36 22.29
N HIS A 290 7.99 5.63 21.48
CA HIS A 290 8.98 6.20 20.58
C HIS A 290 8.36 6.92 19.38
N GLU A 291 7.27 6.39 18.83
CA GLU A 291 6.59 7.04 17.70
C GLU A 291 5.91 8.35 18.13
N VAL A 292 5.27 8.38 19.31
CA VAL A 292 4.65 9.59 19.86
C VAL A 292 5.70 10.63 20.23
N ALA A 293 6.84 10.21 20.81
CA ALA A 293 7.97 11.10 21.05
C ALA A 293 8.56 11.64 19.75
N GLY A 294 8.71 10.80 18.72
CA GLY A 294 9.17 11.19 17.39
C GLY A 294 8.21 12.19 16.70
N PHE A 295 6.91 12.03 16.93
CA PHE A 295 5.91 12.99 16.46
C PHE A 295 6.00 14.33 17.18
N ALA A 296 6.13 14.33 18.51
CA ALA A 296 6.31 15.55 19.29
C ALA A 296 7.60 16.30 18.88
N ALA A 297 8.70 15.57 18.67
CA ALA A 297 9.93 16.12 18.14
C ALA A 297 9.74 16.72 16.73
N SER A 298 9.01 16.02 15.85
CA SER A 298 8.72 16.52 14.49
C SER A 298 8.00 17.88 14.52
N ILE A 299 7.06 18.07 15.46
CA ILE A 299 6.36 19.35 15.63
C ILE A 299 7.31 20.44 16.09
N ARG A 300 8.18 20.17 17.06
CA ARG A 300 9.16 21.15 17.56
C ARG A 300 10.18 21.55 16.49
N ASP A 301 10.64 20.57 15.73
CA ASP A 301 11.67 20.76 14.71
C ASP A 301 11.11 21.31 13.39
N GLY A 302 9.77 21.34 13.25
CA GLY A 302 9.09 21.81 12.05
C GLY A 302 9.21 20.85 10.85
N ALA A 303 9.58 19.59 11.07
CA ALA A 303 9.78 18.60 10.01
C ALA A 303 9.44 17.18 10.48
N VAL A 304 8.69 16.43 9.65
CA VAL A 304 8.32 15.04 9.96
C VAL A 304 9.55 14.13 9.91
N GLN A 305 9.83 13.45 11.02
CA GLN A 305 10.87 12.42 11.11
C GLN A 305 10.67 11.34 10.04
N ALA A 306 11.78 10.85 9.48
CA ALA A 306 11.76 9.97 8.31
C ALA A 306 10.91 8.71 8.47
N LEU A 307 10.84 8.13 9.68
CA LEU A 307 10.09 6.92 9.97
C LEU A 307 8.56 7.14 10.05
N LEU A 308 8.12 8.37 10.30
CA LEU A 308 6.71 8.75 10.46
C LEU A 308 6.08 9.30 9.18
N ARG A 309 6.89 9.49 8.14
CA ARG A 309 6.47 10.11 6.88
C ARG A 309 5.34 9.31 6.21
N PRO A 310 4.23 9.96 5.79
CA PRO A 310 3.12 9.28 5.10
C PRO A 310 3.55 8.48 3.86
N GLU A 311 4.60 8.91 3.17
CA GLU A 311 5.19 8.22 2.03
C GLU A 311 5.72 6.82 2.41
N GLN A 312 6.21 6.65 3.64
CA GLN A 312 6.64 5.35 4.14
C GLN A 312 5.45 4.40 4.31
N ALA A 313 4.35 4.89 4.87
CA ALA A 313 3.13 4.10 5.03
C ALA A 313 2.46 3.76 3.68
N LEU A 314 2.52 4.67 2.70
CA LEU A 314 2.08 4.39 1.33
C LEU A 314 2.91 3.27 0.70
N ALA A 315 4.24 3.29 0.88
CA ALA A 315 5.11 2.25 0.35
C ALA A 315 4.92 0.90 1.06
N ASP A 316 4.55 0.88 2.34
CA ASP A 316 4.14 -0.37 3.02
C ASP A 316 2.88 -0.94 2.38
N LEU A 317 1.88 -0.07 2.19
CA LEU A 317 0.60 -0.47 1.61
C LEU A 317 0.77 -1.00 0.18
N GLU A 318 1.68 -0.42 -0.61
CA GLU A 318 1.96 -0.86 -1.97
C GLU A 318 2.50 -2.28 -2.01
N MET A 319 3.38 -2.62 -1.05
CA MET A 319 3.96 -3.95 -0.94
C MET A 319 2.92 -4.97 -0.46
N VAL A 320 2.07 -4.64 0.53
CA VAL A 320 1.03 -5.56 1.01
C VAL A 320 -0.04 -5.81 -0.07
N LEU A 321 -0.45 -4.79 -0.81
CA LEU A 321 -1.51 -4.88 -1.83
C LEU A 321 -0.98 -5.16 -3.23
N ALA A 322 0.27 -5.63 -3.37
CA ALA A 322 0.95 -5.81 -4.65
C ALA A 322 0.01 -6.45 -5.69
N LYS A 323 -0.23 -5.70 -6.78
CA LYS A 323 -1.27 -6.02 -7.76
C LYS A 323 -1.05 -7.42 -8.32
N LYS A 324 -2.15 -8.19 -8.41
CA LYS A 324 -2.19 -9.45 -9.14
C LYS A 324 -1.77 -9.21 -10.60
N HIS A 325 -0.50 -9.46 -10.92
CA HIS A 325 -0.04 -9.46 -12.31
C HIS A 325 -0.67 -10.66 -13.01
N VAL A 326 -1.64 -10.42 -13.89
CA VAL A 326 -2.23 -11.49 -14.71
C VAL A 326 -1.34 -11.66 -15.95
N PRO A 327 -0.53 -12.75 -16.05
CA PRO A 327 0.35 -12.94 -17.19
C PRO A 327 -0.45 -13.04 -18.48
N ILE A 328 -0.09 -12.27 -19.50
CA ILE A 328 -0.73 -12.33 -20.82
C ILE A 328 -0.31 -13.61 -21.52
N VAL A 329 -1.12 -14.65 -21.37
CA VAL A 329 -0.90 -15.94 -22.05
C VAL A 329 -1.30 -15.83 -23.54
N LYS A 330 -0.29 -15.93 -24.41
CA LYS A 330 -0.46 -16.15 -25.85
C LYS A 330 -0.53 -17.65 -26.12
N LYS A 331 -1.63 -18.16 -26.69
CA LYS A 331 -1.76 -19.59 -27.03
C LYS A 331 -0.74 -20.06 -28.07
N ARG A 332 -0.27 -19.13 -28.91
CA ARG A 332 0.84 -19.33 -29.84
C ARG A 332 1.72 -18.09 -29.83
N THR A 333 3.02 -18.29 -29.63
CA THR A 333 4.04 -17.24 -29.67
C THR A 333 4.74 -17.14 -31.02
N LYS A 334 4.81 -18.24 -31.78
CA LYS A 334 5.40 -18.29 -33.12
C LYS A 334 4.59 -17.48 -34.14
N ARG A 335 5.26 -16.62 -34.91
CA ARG A 335 4.65 -15.85 -36.00
C ARG A 335 4.08 -16.77 -37.09
N PHE A 336 3.11 -16.25 -37.84
CA PHE A 336 2.65 -16.87 -39.08
C PHE A 336 3.44 -16.27 -40.23
N PHE A 337 4.10 -17.12 -41.00
CA PHE A 337 4.93 -16.69 -42.13
C PHE A 337 4.12 -16.65 -43.41
N ARG A 338 4.53 -15.80 -44.36
CA ARG A 338 3.94 -15.79 -45.70
C ARG A 338 4.32 -17.06 -46.46
N HIS A 339 3.37 -17.62 -47.21
CA HIS A 339 3.66 -18.73 -48.13
C HIS A 339 4.82 -18.36 -49.06
N GLN A 340 5.84 -19.23 -49.11
CA GLN A 340 7.07 -19.12 -49.91
C GLN A 340 8.05 -18.00 -49.50
N SER A 341 7.88 -17.36 -48.34
CA SER A 341 8.89 -16.42 -47.80
C SER A 341 10.22 -17.07 -47.47
N ASP A 342 10.20 -18.36 -47.16
CA ASP A 342 11.36 -19.23 -46.96
C ASP A 342 12.08 -19.59 -48.28
N ARG A 343 11.37 -19.55 -49.41
CA ARG A 343 11.89 -20.00 -50.71
C ARG A 343 12.34 -18.86 -51.62
N PHE A 344 11.70 -17.70 -51.53
CA PHE A 344 11.98 -16.57 -52.42
C PHE A 344 12.35 -15.33 -51.62
N LYS A 345 13.57 -14.80 -51.84
CA LYS A 345 14.06 -13.57 -51.20
C LYS A 345 13.17 -12.34 -51.44
N CYS A 346 12.43 -12.31 -52.54
CA CYS A 346 11.49 -11.23 -52.87
C CYS A 346 10.16 -11.30 -52.08
N VAL A 347 9.92 -12.39 -51.35
CA VAL A 347 8.68 -12.59 -50.57
C VAL A 347 8.97 -12.32 -49.10
N PRO A 348 8.47 -11.22 -48.51
CA PRO A 348 8.71 -10.91 -47.11
C PRO A 348 7.97 -11.88 -46.19
N GLU A 349 8.56 -12.11 -45.01
CA GLU A 349 8.06 -13.01 -43.96
C GLU A 349 6.72 -12.58 -43.32
N SER A 350 6.21 -11.39 -43.65
CA SER A 350 4.94 -10.86 -43.13
C SER A 350 3.73 -11.68 -43.60
N TRP A 351 2.95 -12.23 -42.66
CA TRP A 351 1.73 -12.99 -42.97
C TRP A 351 0.84 -12.30 -44.01
N ARG A 352 0.46 -13.04 -45.06
CA ARG A 352 -0.64 -12.69 -45.96
C ARG A 352 -1.45 -13.95 -46.24
N LYS A 353 -2.78 -13.82 -46.21
CA LYS A 353 -3.70 -14.92 -46.52
C LYS A 353 -3.43 -15.44 -47.95
N PRO A 354 -3.04 -16.71 -48.14
CA PRO A 354 -2.80 -17.25 -49.47
C PRO A 354 -4.07 -17.22 -50.33
N LYS A 355 -3.93 -16.89 -51.61
CA LYS A 355 -5.00 -16.80 -52.61
C LYS A 355 -4.83 -17.89 -53.69
N GLY A 356 -5.85 -18.09 -54.53
CA GLY A 356 -5.83 -19.05 -55.64
C GLY A 356 -6.48 -20.40 -55.31
N ILE A 357 -7.09 -21.05 -56.31
CA ILE A 357 -7.81 -22.32 -56.14
C ILE A 357 -6.86 -23.49 -55.86
N ASP A 358 -5.67 -23.50 -56.46
CA ASP A 358 -4.69 -24.60 -56.33
C ASP A 358 -3.68 -24.42 -55.19
N ASN A 359 -3.77 -23.33 -54.41
CA ASN A 359 -2.78 -23.05 -53.38
C ASN A 359 -2.86 -24.07 -52.22
N ARG A 360 -1.80 -24.87 -52.05
CA ARG A 360 -1.72 -25.97 -51.07
C ARG A 360 -1.85 -25.50 -49.61
N VAL A 361 -1.35 -24.30 -49.27
CA VAL A 361 -1.51 -23.71 -47.93
C VAL A 361 -2.97 -23.32 -47.70
N ARG A 362 -3.62 -22.65 -48.67
CA ARG A 362 -5.05 -22.29 -48.59
C ARG A 362 -5.93 -23.53 -48.42
N ARG A 363 -5.63 -24.60 -49.16
CA ARG A 363 -6.32 -25.90 -49.10
C ARG A 363 -5.93 -26.75 -47.89
N ARG A 364 -5.01 -26.28 -47.03
CA ARG A 364 -4.57 -26.94 -45.78
C ARG A 364 -3.99 -28.35 -45.98
N PHE A 365 -3.21 -28.55 -47.05
CA PHE A 365 -2.55 -29.83 -47.30
C PHE A 365 -1.54 -30.14 -46.18
N LYS A 366 -1.43 -31.40 -45.76
CA LYS A 366 -0.46 -31.86 -44.75
C LYS A 366 0.98 -31.47 -45.15
N GLY A 367 1.79 -31.07 -44.15
CA GLY A 367 3.18 -30.66 -44.34
C GLY A 367 3.40 -29.19 -44.75
N ASN A 368 2.34 -28.41 -44.93
CA ASN A 368 2.45 -26.98 -45.22
C ASN A 368 2.49 -26.11 -43.96
N ILE A 369 2.92 -24.85 -44.12
CA ILE A 369 2.92 -23.86 -43.05
C ILE A 369 1.51 -23.65 -42.45
N PRO A 370 1.39 -23.46 -41.13
CA PRO A 370 0.10 -23.25 -40.48
C PRO A 370 -0.51 -21.90 -40.90
N MET A 371 -1.83 -21.86 -41.04
CA MET A 371 -2.58 -20.61 -41.21
C MET A 371 -3.24 -20.18 -39.90
N PRO A 372 -3.46 -18.87 -39.68
CA PRO A 372 -4.34 -18.39 -38.63
C PRO A 372 -5.74 -19.00 -38.78
N SER A 373 -6.22 -19.61 -37.72
CA SER A 373 -7.58 -20.14 -37.57
C SER A 373 -8.15 -19.75 -36.21
N ILE A 374 -9.46 -19.93 -36.05
CA ILE A 374 -10.15 -19.80 -34.76
C ILE A 374 -9.46 -20.78 -33.78
N GLY A 375 -8.99 -20.25 -32.64
CA GLY A 375 -8.22 -21.01 -31.64
C GLY A 375 -6.83 -20.44 -31.33
N TYR A 376 -6.17 -19.77 -32.27
CA TYR A 376 -4.80 -19.21 -32.10
C TYR A 376 -4.73 -17.84 -31.39
N GLY A 377 -5.85 -17.35 -30.84
CA GLY A 377 -5.91 -16.06 -30.14
C GLY A 377 -5.19 -16.05 -28.78
N SER A 378 -5.12 -14.87 -28.15
CA SER A 378 -4.73 -14.79 -26.72
C SER A 378 -5.79 -15.46 -25.84
N ASN A 379 -5.43 -15.85 -24.61
CA ASN A 379 -6.39 -16.36 -23.62
C ASN A 379 -7.59 -15.38 -23.50
N LYS A 380 -8.83 -15.89 -23.45
CA LYS A 380 -10.05 -15.08 -23.36
C LYS A 380 -9.99 -14.09 -22.18
N LYS A 381 -9.42 -14.50 -21.04
CA LYS A 381 -9.28 -13.66 -19.84
C LYS A 381 -8.34 -12.47 -20.01
N THR A 382 -7.28 -12.61 -20.83
CA THR A 382 -6.25 -11.57 -21.04
C THR A 382 -6.28 -10.99 -22.46
N LYS A 383 -7.32 -11.31 -23.22
CA LYS A 383 -7.48 -10.82 -24.59
C LYS A 383 -7.61 -9.30 -24.57
N HIS A 384 -6.82 -8.62 -25.40
CA HIS A 384 -6.75 -7.15 -25.49
C HIS A 384 -6.17 -6.43 -24.26
N MET A 385 -5.65 -7.18 -23.28
CA MET A 385 -4.95 -6.62 -22.13
C MET A 385 -3.51 -6.25 -22.52
N MET A 386 -3.05 -5.11 -22.04
CA MET A 386 -1.68 -4.61 -22.14
C MET A 386 -0.83 -5.14 -20.98
N PRO A 387 0.51 -5.13 -21.07
CA PRO A 387 1.38 -5.53 -19.95
C PRO A 387 1.12 -4.77 -18.64
N SER A 388 0.57 -3.56 -18.74
CA SER A 388 0.13 -2.76 -17.60
C SER A 388 -1.14 -3.28 -16.89
N GLY A 389 -1.74 -4.37 -17.37
CA GLY A 389 -3.01 -4.93 -16.87
C GLY A 389 -4.27 -4.26 -17.39
N HIS A 390 -4.16 -3.15 -18.12
CA HIS A 390 -5.31 -2.39 -18.65
C HIS A 390 -5.64 -2.82 -20.08
N LYS A 391 -6.87 -2.57 -20.53
CA LYS A 391 -7.27 -2.59 -21.94
C LYS A 391 -7.16 -1.18 -22.51
N ALA A 392 -6.64 -1.03 -23.73
CA ALA A 392 -6.62 0.28 -24.37
C ALA A 392 -8.04 0.71 -24.76
N PHE A 393 -8.39 1.96 -24.46
CA PHE A 393 -9.61 2.63 -24.92
C PHE A 393 -9.20 3.88 -25.71
N LEU A 394 -9.57 3.94 -26.98
CA LEU A 394 -9.17 5.01 -27.87
C LEU A 394 -9.98 6.29 -27.56
N VAL A 395 -9.30 7.38 -27.24
CA VAL A 395 -9.92 8.68 -26.92
C VAL A 395 -9.58 9.74 -27.97
N HIS A 396 -10.57 10.53 -28.37
CA HIS A 396 -10.46 11.61 -29.34
C HIS A 396 -10.63 13.01 -28.70
N ASN A 397 -11.29 13.07 -27.54
CA ASN A 397 -11.60 14.32 -26.85
C ASN A 397 -11.70 14.11 -25.32
N PRO A 398 -11.73 15.19 -24.50
CA PRO A 398 -11.83 15.07 -23.05
C PRO A 398 -13.10 14.36 -22.52
N LYS A 399 -14.23 14.43 -23.24
CA LYS A 399 -15.46 13.73 -22.82
C LYS A 399 -15.31 12.20 -22.93
N ASP A 400 -14.53 11.72 -23.90
CA ASP A 400 -14.23 10.28 -24.02
C ASP A 400 -13.46 9.76 -22.80
N VAL A 401 -12.70 10.63 -22.11
CA VAL A 401 -11.99 10.29 -20.87
C VAL A 401 -12.98 10.17 -19.70
N GLU A 402 -14.07 10.94 -19.70
CA GLU A 402 -15.11 10.87 -18.66
C GLU A 402 -15.82 9.51 -18.66
N LEU A 403 -15.95 8.87 -19.84
CA LEU A 403 -16.47 7.50 -19.95
C LEU A 403 -15.63 6.49 -19.17
N LEU A 404 -14.36 6.82 -18.89
CA LEU A 404 -13.45 5.96 -18.14
C LEU A 404 -13.49 6.20 -16.63
N LEU A 405 -14.29 7.14 -16.13
CA LEU A 405 -14.35 7.46 -14.70
C LEU A 405 -14.66 6.22 -13.84
N MET A 406 -15.68 5.45 -14.23
CA MET A 406 -16.07 4.21 -13.54
C MET A 406 -15.26 2.97 -13.98
N HIS A 407 -14.36 3.14 -14.94
CA HIS A 407 -13.65 2.05 -15.62
C HIS A 407 -12.12 2.21 -15.63
N ASN A 408 -11.59 3.18 -14.88
CA ASN A 408 -10.17 3.54 -14.81
C ASN A 408 -9.27 2.39 -14.30
N ARG A 409 -9.85 1.39 -13.62
CA ARG A 409 -9.15 0.16 -13.19
C ARG A 409 -8.97 -0.88 -14.29
N THR A 410 -9.84 -0.85 -15.31
CA THR A 410 -9.85 -1.86 -16.39
C THR A 410 -9.30 -1.30 -17.69
N TYR A 411 -9.52 -0.02 -17.97
CA TYR A 411 -9.15 0.62 -19.22
C TYR A 411 -8.16 1.76 -19.01
N ALA A 412 -7.23 1.91 -19.94
CA ALA A 412 -6.33 3.04 -20.05
C ALA A 412 -6.69 3.83 -21.32
N ALA A 413 -6.64 5.15 -21.24
CA ALA A 413 -6.86 6.03 -22.37
C ALA A 413 -5.67 5.98 -23.34
N GLU A 414 -5.94 5.68 -24.60
CA GLU A 414 -4.98 5.80 -25.69
C GLU A 414 -5.42 6.94 -26.60
N ILE A 415 -4.64 8.01 -26.67
CA ILE A 415 -5.05 9.20 -27.41
C ILE A 415 -4.86 8.94 -28.90
N ALA A 416 -5.94 9.06 -29.68
CA ALA A 416 -5.92 8.80 -31.10
C ALA A 416 -4.88 9.66 -31.84
N SER A 417 -4.29 9.08 -32.88
CA SER A 417 -3.21 9.73 -33.66
C SER A 417 -3.67 11.01 -34.36
N ALA A 418 -4.96 11.16 -34.68
CA ALA A 418 -5.52 12.33 -35.35
C ALA A 418 -5.74 13.54 -34.41
N VAL A 419 -5.56 13.39 -33.09
CA VAL A 419 -5.82 14.47 -32.12
C VAL A 419 -4.69 15.50 -32.14
N SER A 420 -5.05 16.79 -32.22
CA SER A 420 -4.10 17.92 -32.23
C SER A 420 -3.42 18.11 -30.87
N SER A 421 -2.20 18.63 -30.86
CA SER A 421 -1.38 18.81 -29.65
C SER A 421 -2.09 19.56 -28.53
N ARG A 422 -2.80 20.66 -28.85
CA ARG A 422 -3.62 21.42 -27.90
C ARG A 422 -4.65 20.54 -27.20
N LYS A 423 -5.42 19.78 -27.98
CA LYS A 423 -6.47 18.91 -27.44
C LYS A 423 -5.91 17.73 -26.66
N ARG A 424 -4.69 17.28 -26.97
CA ARG A 424 -3.99 16.25 -26.17
C ARG A 424 -3.66 16.76 -24.77
N VAL A 425 -3.27 18.02 -24.60
CA VAL A 425 -3.04 18.63 -23.28
C VAL A 425 -4.32 18.57 -22.44
N ASP A 426 -5.46 18.97 -23.02
CA ASP A 426 -6.76 18.92 -22.32
C ASP A 426 -7.15 17.49 -21.90
N ILE A 427 -6.94 16.53 -22.81
CA ILE A 427 -7.19 15.10 -22.54
C ILE A 427 -6.31 14.60 -21.40
N ILE A 428 -5.02 14.97 -21.38
CA ILE A 428 -4.07 14.56 -20.34
C ILE A 428 -4.44 15.18 -18.99
N ALA A 429 -4.78 16.48 -18.98
CA ALA A 429 -5.21 17.18 -17.77
C ALA A 429 -6.48 16.53 -17.18
N LYS A 430 -7.48 16.26 -18.03
CA LYS A 430 -8.70 15.57 -17.61
C LYS A 430 -8.44 14.15 -17.12
N ALA A 431 -7.57 13.39 -17.80
CA ALA A 431 -7.20 12.04 -17.39
C ALA A 431 -6.50 12.04 -16.02
N LYS A 432 -5.62 13.02 -15.77
CA LYS A 432 -4.98 13.21 -14.46
C LYS A 432 -6.01 13.49 -13.37
N ALA A 433 -6.97 14.39 -13.63
CA ALA A 433 -8.03 14.72 -12.68
C ALA A 433 -8.93 13.53 -12.34
N LEU A 434 -9.17 12.62 -13.28
CA LEU A 434 -10.03 11.43 -13.08
C LEU A 434 -9.25 10.16 -12.70
N GLY A 435 -7.93 10.26 -12.48
CA GLY A 435 -7.08 9.10 -12.18
C GLY A 435 -6.98 8.07 -13.31
N VAL A 436 -7.23 8.47 -14.56
CA VAL A 436 -7.19 7.58 -15.73
C VAL A 436 -5.77 7.50 -16.30
N LYS A 437 -5.23 6.29 -16.43
CA LYS A 437 -3.92 6.07 -17.05
C LYS A 437 -3.96 6.39 -18.56
N VAL A 438 -3.02 7.21 -19.02
CA VAL A 438 -2.82 7.49 -20.45
C VAL A 438 -1.63 6.68 -20.98
N THR A 439 -1.79 5.98 -22.11
CA THR A 439 -0.75 5.08 -22.65
C THR A 439 0.31 5.80 -23.47
N ASN A 440 -0.04 6.91 -24.12
CA ASN A 440 0.83 7.69 -25.00
C ASN A 440 0.89 9.20 -24.65
N PRO A 441 1.14 9.57 -23.38
CA PRO A 441 1.00 10.96 -22.92
C PRO A 441 1.95 11.93 -23.63
N LYS A 442 3.14 11.46 -24.04
CA LYS A 442 4.16 12.31 -24.70
C LYS A 442 3.96 12.51 -26.20
N GLY A 443 3.08 11.72 -26.85
CA GLY A 443 2.95 11.75 -28.30
C GLY A 443 2.47 13.12 -28.79
N ARG A 444 3.15 13.74 -29.76
CA ARG A 444 2.81 15.05 -30.35
C ARG A 444 2.68 16.24 -29.38
N VAL A 445 3.00 16.07 -28.10
CA VAL A 445 3.05 17.17 -27.11
C VAL A 445 4.51 17.63 -26.89
N THR A 446 5.47 16.94 -27.49
CA THR A 446 6.91 17.24 -27.44
C THR A 446 7.34 18.02 -28.70
N THR A 447 7.03 19.31 -28.71
CA THR A 447 7.53 20.41 -29.55
C THR A 447 6.91 21.65 -28.89
N GLU A 448 7.58 22.53 -28.16
CA GLU A 448 8.94 23.10 -28.23
C GLU A 448 9.58 23.13 -26.83
N ALA A 449 10.91 23.25 -26.80
CA ALA A 449 11.69 23.53 -25.59
C ALA A 449 11.67 25.03 -25.26
#